data_AF-A0A4Q2YVE9-F1
#
_entry.id   AF-A0A4Q2YVE9-F1
#
_cell.length_a   1.000
_cell.length_b   1.000
_cell.length_c   1.000
_cell.angle_alpha   90.00
_cell.angle_beta   90.00
_cell.angle_gamma   90.00
#
_symmetry.space_group_name_H-M   'P 1'
#
loop_
_entity.id
_entity.type
_entity.pdbx_description
1 polymer ?
#
loop_
_entity_poly.entity_id
_entity_poly.type
_entity_poly.pdbx_seq_one_letter_code
_entity_poly.pdbx_strand_id
1 'polypeptide(L)'
;HPVDWSTGRMAPLPARDAGIIHKVLGGSVVPLFQTDAEFLEASLSLILREKLEISSVPDSTIEAMIRNEEVPGPARAEALEIYATRQPAGFDELLATLAAGKEDDLAVAALRRLVKTNPAAALDGLSKSVTTGSTRRKQEAWKLAATVPGEGAATLFVHHVADLQKNSGVSPAALELLDAAAARTEPEVKTALDSFKTAQAASTDSLTPYLPSLEGGNPKKGRQIFESHPDGQCMRCHSSGHGGGDAGPNLSGVGLRGDARHMLESIVEPGAKIAMGYGIAGITLKGGKEVSGIVVADSEEHVDLDSSGKILRVTKTDIESSTPTVSSMPPMGHMLSPGELRDVVAWLTQQKDKKQEEKKRPEPELVKP
;
A
#
# COMPACT_ATOMS: atom_id res chain seq x y z
N HIS A 1 21.28 5.18 9.84
CA HIS A 1 22.30 5.44 10.88
C HIS A 1 23.67 5.26 10.25
N PRO A 2 24.58 6.23 10.37
CA PRO A 2 25.90 6.11 9.74
C PRO A 2 26.69 5.06 10.50
N VAL A 3 26.67 3.83 9.98
CA VAL A 3 27.65 2.82 10.31
C VAL A 3 28.88 3.18 9.49
N ASP A 4 30.05 3.27 10.12
CA ASP A 4 31.28 3.36 9.36
C ASP A 4 31.45 2.05 8.58
N TRP A 5 31.34 2.12 7.25
CA TRP A 5 31.38 0.97 6.35
C TRP A 5 32.74 0.26 6.33
N SER A 6 33.79 0.92 6.80
CA SER A 6 35.15 0.35 6.87
C SER A 6 35.41 -0.41 8.16
N THR A 7 34.78 0.00 9.27
CA THR A 7 35.03 -0.60 10.60
C THR A 7 33.84 -1.35 11.16
N GLY A 8 32.65 -1.23 10.55
CA GLY A 8 31.40 -1.77 11.07
C GLY A 8 30.98 -1.16 12.42
N ARG A 9 31.67 -0.10 12.88
CA ARG A 9 31.41 0.51 14.18
C ARG A 9 30.39 1.63 14.06
N MET A 10 29.48 1.66 15.02
CA MET A 10 28.55 2.77 15.19
C MET A 10 29.31 3.92 15.86
N ALA A 11 29.43 5.06 15.18
CA ALA A 11 29.96 6.30 15.74
C ALA A 11 28.83 7.34 15.78
N PRO A 12 27.87 7.22 16.71
CA PRO A 12 26.77 8.16 16.79
C PRO A 12 27.31 9.54 17.16
N LEU A 13 26.82 10.58 16.47
CA LEU A 13 27.09 11.95 16.89
C LEU A 13 26.54 12.17 18.31
N PRO A 14 27.24 12.95 19.16
CA PRO A 14 26.69 13.31 20.47
C PRO A 14 25.36 14.06 20.29
N ALA A 15 24.44 13.85 21.24
CA ALA A 15 23.17 14.57 21.25
C ALA A 15 23.45 16.08 21.25
N ARG A 16 22.81 16.80 20.32
CA ARG A 16 22.93 18.26 20.26
C ARG A 16 22.14 18.89 21.39
N ASP A 17 22.67 19.95 21.99
CA ASP A 17 21.97 20.72 23.01
C ASP A 17 20.77 21.46 22.39
N ALA A 18 19.56 21.07 22.80
CA ALA A 18 18.31 21.69 22.35
C ALA A 18 18.20 23.16 22.80
N GLY A 19 18.88 23.57 23.88
CA GLY A 19 18.90 24.95 24.35
C GLY A 19 19.48 25.93 23.33
N ILE A 20 20.40 25.47 22.46
CA ILE A 20 20.94 26.28 21.35
C ILE A 20 19.82 26.63 20.36
N ILE A 21 18.96 25.66 20.03
CA ILE A 21 17.85 25.86 19.09
C ILE A 21 16.85 26.86 19.68
N HIS A 22 16.52 26.74 20.96
CA HIS A 22 15.63 27.67 21.65
C HIS A 22 16.18 29.11 21.64
N LYS A 23 17.47 29.27 21.90
CA LYS A 23 18.13 30.59 21.87
C LYS A 23 18.13 31.22 20.47
N VAL A 24 18.36 30.42 19.43
CA VAL A 24 18.42 30.91 18.04
C VAL A 24 17.03 31.20 17.49
N LEU A 25 16.08 30.28 17.71
CA LEU A 25 14.75 30.35 17.10
C LEU A 25 13.71 31.06 17.96
N GLY A 26 13.94 31.23 19.27
CA GLY A 26 12.97 31.87 20.18
C GLY A 26 12.60 33.29 19.77
N GLY A 27 13.55 34.07 19.22
CA GLY A 27 13.28 35.40 18.65
C GLY A 27 12.66 35.39 17.25
N SER A 28 12.58 34.22 16.61
CA SER A 28 12.13 34.06 15.22
C SER A 28 10.80 33.32 15.11
N VAL A 29 10.08 33.10 16.21
CA VAL A 29 8.82 32.35 16.19
C VAL A 29 7.77 33.01 15.29
N VAL A 30 7.58 34.34 15.35
CA VAL A 30 6.65 35.05 14.46
C VAL A 30 7.02 34.87 12.98
N PRO A 31 8.29 35.10 12.55
CA PRO A 31 8.72 34.78 11.18
C PRO A 31 8.42 33.35 10.72
N LEU A 32 8.51 32.34 11.61
CA LEU A 32 8.23 30.94 11.25
C LEU A 32 6.75 30.70 10.88
N PHE A 33 5.83 31.53 11.38
CA PHE A 33 4.41 31.52 10.97
C PHE A 33 4.15 32.29 9.65
N GLN A 34 5.16 32.99 9.14
CA GLN A 34 5.07 33.85 7.96
C GLN A 34 5.91 33.33 6.78
N THR A 35 6.51 32.15 6.93
CA THR A 35 7.26 31.50 5.84
C THR A 35 6.35 31.22 4.65
N ASP A 36 6.94 31.22 3.45
CA ASP A 36 6.25 30.85 2.22
C ASP A 36 5.53 29.50 2.35
N ALA A 37 4.41 29.35 1.65
CA ALA A 37 3.51 28.19 1.75
C ALA A 37 4.23 26.84 1.57
N GLU A 38 5.24 26.77 0.69
CA GLU A 38 6.06 25.58 0.45
C GLU A 38 6.80 25.10 1.71
N PHE A 39 7.23 26.01 2.58
CA PHE A 39 8.04 25.71 3.76
C PHE A 39 7.27 25.86 5.08
N LEU A 40 6.01 26.28 5.02
CA LEU A 40 5.22 26.59 6.20
C LEU A 40 4.98 25.35 7.07
N GLU A 41 4.63 24.20 6.48
CA GLU A 41 4.50 22.93 7.22
C GLU A 41 5.78 22.61 8.00
N ALA A 42 6.93 22.61 7.32
CA ALA A 42 8.22 22.32 7.95
C ALA A 42 8.58 23.33 9.06
N SER A 43 8.21 24.60 8.87
CA SER A 43 8.44 25.68 9.85
C SER A 43 7.59 25.48 11.11
N LEU A 44 6.31 25.14 10.96
CA LEU A 44 5.41 24.87 12.09
C LEU A 44 5.75 23.54 12.79
N SER A 45 6.12 22.52 12.02
CA SER A 45 6.59 21.24 12.57
C SER A 45 7.86 21.42 13.41
N LEU A 46 8.75 22.35 13.02
CA LEU A 46 9.92 22.72 13.82
C LEU A 46 9.53 23.34 15.17
N ILE A 47 8.51 24.21 15.20
CA ILE A 47 7.99 24.80 16.45
C ILE A 47 7.51 23.71 17.40
N LEU A 48 6.74 22.74 16.90
CA LEU A 48 6.22 21.63 17.71
C LEU A 48 7.33 20.68 18.18
N ARG A 49 8.22 20.27 17.26
CA ARG A 49 9.30 19.32 17.56
C ARG A 49 10.25 19.86 18.62
N GLU A 50 10.61 21.13 18.49
CA GLU A 50 11.53 21.79 19.41
C GLU A 50 10.82 22.40 20.61
N LYS A 51 9.47 22.40 20.66
CA LYS A 51 8.65 22.97 21.74
C LYS A 51 8.99 24.44 22.01
N LEU A 52 9.07 25.25 20.95
CA LEU A 52 9.39 26.67 21.07
C LEU A 52 8.27 27.43 21.79
N GLU A 53 8.63 28.45 22.55
CA GLU A 53 7.65 29.30 23.23
C GLU A 53 6.89 30.16 22.21
N ILE A 54 5.57 30.00 22.15
CA ILE A 54 4.73 30.65 21.14
C ILE A 54 4.00 31.89 21.66
N SER A 55 4.27 32.37 22.89
CA SER A 55 3.55 33.48 23.55
C SER A 55 3.49 34.77 22.73
N SER A 56 4.43 34.98 21.81
CA SER A 56 4.50 36.11 20.87
C SER A 56 3.49 36.06 19.71
N VAL A 57 2.85 34.92 19.47
CA VAL A 57 1.87 34.73 18.37
C VAL A 57 0.44 34.73 18.94
N PRO A 58 -0.46 35.65 18.54
CA PRO A 58 -1.84 35.67 19.03
C PRO A 58 -2.66 34.44 18.61
N ASP A 59 -3.61 34.01 19.45
CA ASP A 59 -4.54 32.90 19.11
C ASP A 59 -5.30 33.15 17.81
N SER A 60 -5.74 34.40 17.58
CA SER A 60 -6.43 34.80 16.36
C SER A 60 -5.60 34.59 15.09
N THR A 61 -4.26 34.69 15.19
CA THR A 61 -3.35 34.44 14.06
C THR A 61 -3.31 32.95 13.73
N ILE A 62 -3.22 32.10 14.74
CA ILE A 62 -3.18 30.65 14.57
C ILE A 62 -4.54 30.15 14.06
N GLU A 63 -5.65 30.64 14.61
CA GLU A 63 -6.99 30.27 14.16
C GLU A 63 -7.26 30.73 12.71
N ALA A 64 -6.84 31.95 12.34
CA ALA A 64 -6.95 32.44 10.97
C ALA A 64 -6.19 31.54 9.99
N MET A 65 -4.98 31.09 10.36
CA MET A 65 -4.19 30.16 9.56
C MET A 65 -4.89 28.80 9.40
N ILE A 66 -5.44 28.24 10.48
CA ILE A 66 -6.18 26.97 10.45
C ILE A 66 -7.38 27.05 9.50
N ARG A 67 -8.08 28.19 9.45
CA ARG A 67 -9.29 28.38 8.65
C ARG A 67 -9.02 28.79 7.19
N ASN A 68 -7.84 29.32 6.89
CA ASN A 68 -7.51 29.80 5.56
C ASN A 68 -7.31 28.64 4.57
N GLU A 69 -8.16 28.55 3.54
CA GLU A 69 -8.07 27.50 2.50
C GLU A 69 -6.91 27.70 1.52
N GLU A 70 -6.29 28.88 1.49
CA GLU A 70 -5.07 29.14 0.70
C GLU A 70 -3.82 28.55 1.35
N VAL A 71 -3.87 28.24 2.64
CA VAL A 71 -2.76 27.60 3.36
C VAL A 71 -2.79 26.09 3.08
N PRO A 72 -1.64 25.45 2.77
CA PRO A 72 -1.60 24.01 2.55
C PRO A 72 -2.16 23.21 3.73
N GLY A 73 -2.96 22.17 3.44
CA GLY A 73 -3.58 21.29 4.43
C GLY A 73 -2.63 20.79 5.54
N PRO A 74 -1.42 20.28 5.21
CA PRO A 74 -0.44 19.87 6.21
C PRO A 74 0.00 20.99 7.15
N ALA A 75 0.24 22.20 6.63
CA ALA A 75 0.59 23.35 7.46
C ALA A 75 -0.56 23.76 8.38
N ARG A 76 -1.80 23.71 7.90
CA ARG A 76 -3.00 23.95 8.73
C ARG A 76 -3.14 22.92 9.85
N ALA A 77 -2.79 21.66 9.58
CA ALA A 77 -2.78 20.59 10.58
C ALA A 77 -1.71 20.85 11.66
N GLU A 78 -0.50 21.26 11.29
CA GLU A 78 0.53 21.64 12.27
C GLU A 78 0.12 22.88 13.08
N ALA A 79 -0.52 23.87 12.44
CA ALA A 79 -1.08 25.03 13.15
C ALA A 79 -2.15 24.63 14.17
N LEU A 80 -3.02 23.65 13.84
CA LEU A 80 -4.01 23.10 14.77
C LEU A 80 -3.35 22.41 15.96
N GLU A 81 -2.27 21.68 15.74
CA GLU A 81 -1.49 21.04 16.80
C GLU A 81 -0.81 22.05 17.72
N ILE A 82 -0.29 23.15 17.16
CA ILE A 82 0.25 24.25 17.95
C ILE A 82 -0.87 24.92 18.76
N TYR A 83 -2.04 25.14 18.16
CA TYR A 83 -3.17 25.74 18.87
C TYR A 83 -3.63 24.87 20.04
N ALA A 84 -3.63 23.54 19.86
CA ALA A 84 -4.00 22.57 20.88
C ALA A 84 -3.14 22.68 22.15
N THR A 85 -1.87 23.12 22.04
CA THR A 85 -1.01 23.29 23.22
C THR A 85 -1.48 24.39 24.16
N ARG A 86 -2.37 25.28 23.71
CA ARG A 86 -2.93 26.39 24.49
C ARG A 86 -4.26 26.08 25.16
N GLN A 87 -4.87 24.94 24.84
CA GLN A 87 -6.20 24.54 25.36
C GLN A 87 -7.25 25.66 25.23
N PRO A 88 -7.50 26.16 24.00
CA PRO A 88 -8.41 27.29 23.81
C PRO A 88 -9.85 26.92 24.19
N ALA A 89 -10.63 27.92 24.59
CA ALA A 89 -12.06 27.72 24.82
C ALA A 89 -12.79 27.37 23.51
N GLY A 90 -13.75 26.46 23.55
CA GLY A 90 -14.51 26.03 22.36
C GLY A 90 -13.72 25.15 21.38
N PHE A 91 -12.62 24.53 21.84
CA PHE A 91 -11.75 23.75 20.96
C PHE A 91 -12.42 22.50 20.39
N ASP A 92 -13.23 21.81 21.18
CA ASP A 92 -13.93 20.60 20.73
C ASP A 92 -14.92 20.90 19.58
N GLU A 93 -15.62 22.05 19.61
CA GLU A 93 -16.51 22.49 18.53
C GLU A 93 -15.74 22.82 17.25
N LEU A 94 -14.58 23.46 17.39
CA LEU A 94 -13.67 23.69 16.27
C LEU A 94 -13.20 22.35 15.69
N LEU A 95 -12.71 21.44 16.53
CA LEU A 95 -12.24 20.12 16.12
C LEU A 95 -13.34 19.33 15.41
N ALA A 96 -14.58 19.33 15.93
CA ALA A 96 -15.70 18.64 15.30
C ALA A 96 -16.00 19.22 13.90
N THR A 97 -15.97 20.54 13.75
CA THR A 97 -16.15 21.22 12.46
C THR A 97 -15.05 20.83 11.46
N LEU A 98 -13.78 20.83 11.91
CA LEU A 98 -12.64 20.50 11.06
C LEU A 98 -12.62 19.02 10.67
N ALA A 99 -12.98 18.12 11.59
CA ALA A 99 -13.09 16.68 11.36
C ALA A 99 -14.13 16.34 10.26
N ALA A 100 -15.20 17.12 10.17
CA ALA A 100 -16.21 17.00 9.13
C ALA A 100 -15.86 17.77 7.83
N GLY A 101 -14.74 18.47 7.81
CA GLY A 101 -14.28 19.30 6.68
C GLY A 101 -13.82 18.50 5.46
N LYS A 102 -13.52 19.22 4.38
CA LYS A 102 -13.05 18.66 3.10
C LYS A 102 -11.54 18.38 3.07
N GLU A 103 -10.75 19.14 3.83
CA GLU A 103 -9.29 19.04 3.83
C GLU A 103 -8.83 17.83 4.66
N ASP A 104 -8.15 16.89 4.03
CA ASP A 104 -7.90 15.58 4.62
C ASP A 104 -6.90 15.63 5.78
N ASP A 105 -5.79 16.37 5.64
CA ASP A 105 -4.78 16.52 6.70
C ASP A 105 -5.38 17.14 7.96
N LEU A 106 -6.17 18.19 7.76
CA LEU A 106 -6.79 18.92 8.84
C LEU A 106 -7.89 18.09 9.51
N ALA A 107 -8.70 17.36 8.73
CA ALA A 107 -9.73 16.48 9.28
C ALA A 107 -9.11 15.35 10.12
N VAL A 108 -8.04 14.70 9.66
CA VAL A 108 -7.37 13.64 10.42
C VAL A 108 -6.70 14.19 11.69
N ALA A 109 -6.05 15.35 11.61
CA ALA A 109 -5.46 16.00 12.79
C ALA A 109 -6.53 16.33 13.84
N ALA A 110 -7.66 16.90 13.39
CA ALA A 110 -8.78 17.21 14.26
C ALA A 110 -9.38 15.95 14.93
N LEU A 111 -9.59 14.89 14.15
CA LEU A 111 -10.07 13.59 14.65
C LEU A 111 -9.12 12.99 15.69
N ARG A 112 -7.80 13.00 15.44
CA ARG A 112 -6.80 12.49 16.40
C ARG A 112 -6.90 13.17 17.77
N ARG A 113 -7.23 14.46 17.80
CA ARG A 113 -7.40 15.20 19.04
C ARG A 113 -8.75 14.96 19.66
N LEU A 114 -9.82 15.02 18.87
CA LEU A 114 -11.17 14.82 19.37
C LEU A 114 -11.37 13.41 19.94
N VAL A 115 -10.80 12.37 19.33
CA VAL A 115 -10.82 11.01 19.88
C VAL A 115 -10.13 10.93 21.26
N LYS A 116 -9.12 11.76 21.53
CA LYS A 116 -8.42 11.79 22.80
C LYS A 116 -9.14 12.63 23.86
N THR A 117 -9.74 13.77 23.47
CA THR A 117 -10.35 14.72 24.41
C THR A 117 -11.84 14.43 24.63
N ASN A 118 -12.57 14.09 23.58
CA ASN A 118 -14.01 13.91 23.57
C ASN A 118 -14.42 12.85 22.52
N PRO A 119 -14.24 11.55 22.80
CA PRO A 119 -14.50 10.47 21.84
C PRO A 119 -15.92 10.46 21.28
N ALA A 120 -16.91 10.87 22.08
CA ALA A 120 -18.31 10.92 21.66
C ALA A 120 -18.53 11.96 20.55
N ALA A 121 -17.91 13.14 20.67
CA ALA A 121 -17.97 14.18 19.65
C ALA A 121 -17.23 13.79 18.35
N ALA A 122 -16.27 12.86 18.42
CA ALA A 122 -15.55 12.38 17.24
C ALA A 122 -16.36 11.46 16.33
N LEU A 123 -17.46 10.86 16.81
CA LEU A 123 -18.20 9.82 16.08
C LEU A 123 -18.76 10.30 14.75
N ASP A 124 -19.31 11.51 14.68
CA ASP A 124 -19.84 12.06 13.42
C ASP A 124 -18.72 12.25 12.37
N GLY A 125 -17.62 12.90 12.79
CA GLY A 125 -16.45 13.10 11.95
C GLY A 125 -15.81 11.79 11.48
N LEU A 126 -15.75 10.77 12.34
CA LEU A 126 -15.27 9.43 11.99
C LEU A 126 -16.20 8.75 10.98
N SER A 127 -17.51 8.74 11.23
CA SER A 127 -18.51 8.13 10.35
C SER A 127 -18.48 8.73 8.95
N LYS A 128 -18.23 10.05 8.85
CA LYS A 128 -18.01 10.72 7.56
C LYS A 128 -16.66 10.39 6.94
N SER A 129 -15.59 10.32 7.74
CA SER A 129 -14.22 10.13 7.24
C SER A 129 -13.93 8.71 6.79
N VAL A 130 -14.65 7.70 7.29
CA VAL A 130 -14.51 6.32 6.81
C VAL A 130 -15.12 6.12 5.41
N THR A 131 -16.01 7.03 4.97
CA THR A 131 -16.67 6.98 3.66
C THR A 131 -16.16 8.03 2.67
N THR A 132 -15.72 9.19 3.15
CA THR A 132 -15.34 10.36 2.31
C THR A 132 -13.87 10.75 2.44
N GLY A 133 -13.39 11.57 1.50
CA GLY A 133 -11.99 12.01 1.43
C GLY A 133 -11.04 10.99 0.81
N SER A 134 -9.73 11.23 0.92
CA SER A 134 -8.71 10.33 0.38
C SER A 134 -8.66 8.97 1.07
N THR A 135 -8.05 8.01 0.40
CA THR A 135 -7.69 6.71 0.97
C THR A 135 -6.99 6.84 2.32
N ARG A 136 -6.02 7.75 2.43
CA ARG A 136 -5.30 7.97 3.69
C ARG A 136 -6.24 8.39 4.82
N ARG A 137 -7.19 9.31 4.55
CA ARG A 137 -8.18 9.72 5.55
C ARG A 137 -9.04 8.55 6.02
N LYS A 138 -9.54 7.72 5.09
CA LYS A 138 -10.34 6.53 5.42
C LYS A 138 -9.56 5.53 6.29
N GLN A 139 -8.31 5.27 5.93
CA GLN A 139 -7.41 4.37 6.67
C GLN A 139 -7.14 4.89 8.08
N GLU A 140 -6.79 6.17 8.23
CA GLU A 140 -6.55 6.78 9.54
C GLU A 140 -7.83 6.85 10.38
N ALA A 141 -8.99 7.13 9.78
CA ALA A 141 -10.27 7.15 10.48
C ALA A 141 -10.59 5.79 11.11
N TRP A 142 -10.35 4.67 10.44
CA TRP A 142 -10.55 3.34 11.03
C TRP A 142 -9.61 3.05 12.21
N LYS A 143 -8.34 3.42 12.09
CA LYS A 143 -7.37 3.28 13.20
C LYS A 143 -7.81 4.08 14.42
N LEU A 144 -8.36 5.28 14.22
CA LEU A 144 -8.87 6.12 15.29
C LEU A 144 -10.18 5.58 15.87
N ALA A 145 -11.09 5.11 15.02
CA ALA A 145 -12.36 4.54 15.44
C ALA A 145 -12.20 3.30 16.32
N ALA A 146 -11.09 2.54 16.18
CA ALA A 146 -10.77 1.39 17.01
C ALA A 146 -10.77 1.70 18.52
N THR A 147 -10.37 2.92 18.90
CA THR A 147 -10.24 3.33 20.30
C THR A 147 -11.45 4.09 20.83
N VAL A 148 -12.47 4.34 20.00
CA VAL A 148 -13.66 5.08 20.42
C VAL A 148 -14.66 4.12 21.09
N PRO A 149 -15.04 4.36 22.36
CA PRO A 149 -16.01 3.52 23.06
C PRO A 149 -17.46 3.86 22.64
N GLY A 150 -18.37 2.93 22.91
CA GLY A 150 -19.81 3.15 22.83
C GLY A 150 -20.50 2.48 21.64
N GLU A 151 -21.83 2.36 21.75
CA GLU A 151 -22.69 1.65 20.79
C GLU A 151 -22.66 2.27 19.38
N GLY A 152 -22.46 3.59 19.29
CA GLY A 152 -22.31 4.30 18.01
C GLY A 152 -21.10 3.81 17.21
N ALA A 153 -19.95 3.60 17.88
CA ALA A 153 -18.77 3.03 17.25
C ALA A 153 -19.02 1.57 16.84
N ALA A 154 -19.64 0.76 17.70
CA ALA A 154 -19.97 -0.63 17.38
C ALA A 154 -20.88 -0.75 16.14
N THR A 155 -21.91 0.09 16.05
CA THR A 155 -22.82 0.17 14.90
C THR A 155 -22.08 0.53 13.61
N LEU A 156 -21.13 1.47 13.69
CA LEU A 156 -20.29 1.86 12.55
C LEU A 156 -19.47 0.67 12.02
N PHE A 157 -18.85 -0.11 12.91
CA PHE A 157 -18.10 -1.31 12.53
C PHE A 157 -19.00 -2.39 11.92
N VAL A 158 -20.12 -2.72 12.55
CA VAL A 158 -21.05 -3.76 12.05
C VAL A 158 -21.52 -3.43 10.64
N HIS A 159 -21.92 -2.18 10.41
CA HIS A 159 -22.37 -1.71 9.10
C HIS A 159 -21.26 -1.86 8.05
N HIS A 160 -20.07 -1.34 8.31
CA HIS A 160 -19.01 -1.33 7.31
C HIS A 160 -18.34 -2.68 7.08
N VAL A 161 -18.31 -3.58 8.08
CA VAL A 161 -17.89 -4.97 7.86
C VAL A 161 -18.89 -5.71 6.98
N ALA A 162 -20.20 -5.49 7.18
CA ALA A 162 -21.22 -6.07 6.31
C ALA A 162 -21.12 -5.53 4.87
N ASP A 163 -20.86 -4.23 4.69
CA ASP A 163 -20.64 -3.65 3.37
C ASP A 163 -19.36 -4.16 2.71
N LEU A 164 -18.28 -4.34 3.49
CA LEU A 164 -17.05 -4.96 3.00
C LEU A 164 -17.32 -6.38 2.49
N GLN A 165 -18.14 -7.17 3.20
CA GLN A 165 -18.55 -8.51 2.77
C GLN A 165 -19.34 -8.47 1.45
N LYS A 166 -20.28 -7.52 1.29
CA LYS A 166 -21.04 -7.34 0.03
C LYS A 166 -20.14 -6.98 -1.15
N ASN A 167 -19.06 -6.24 -0.88
CA ASN A 167 -18.06 -5.84 -1.88
C ASN A 167 -16.91 -6.86 -2.00
N SER A 168 -17.13 -8.12 -1.62
CA SER A 168 -16.15 -9.21 -1.74
C SER A 168 -14.81 -8.93 -1.03
N GLY A 169 -14.81 -8.15 0.05
CA GLY A 169 -13.59 -7.81 0.77
C GLY A 169 -12.82 -6.61 0.20
N VAL A 170 -13.33 -5.94 -0.84
CA VAL A 170 -12.62 -4.84 -1.52
C VAL A 170 -13.04 -3.49 -0.95
N SER A 171 -12.08 -2.74 -0.41
CA SER A 171 -12.22 -1.35 0.03
C SER A 171 -10.82 -0.71 0.18
N PRO A 172 -10.62 0.61 -0.04
CA PRO A 172 -9.30 1.24 0.10
C PRO A 172 -8.76 1.22 1.54
N ALA A 173 -9.62 0.92 2.51
CA ALA A 173 -9.28 0.80 3.92
C ALA A 173 -9.77 -0.54 4.51
N ALA A 174 -9.90 -1.59 3.68
CA ALA A 174 -10.36 -2.90 4.12
C ALA A 174 -9.49 -3.47 5.25
N LEU A 175 -8.16 -3.40 5.11
CA LEU A 175 -7.22 -3.87 6.14
C LEU A 175 -7.42 -3.10 7.45
N GLU A 176 -7.46 -1.76 7.39
CA GLU A 176 -7.62 -0.93 8.57
C GLU A 176 -8.96 -1.15 9.28
N LEU A 177 -10.06 -1.35 8.52
CA LEU A 177 -11.36 -1.72 9.07
C LEU A 177 -11.30 -3.07 9.79
N LEU A 178 -10.73 -4.09 9.15
CA LEU A 178 -10.67 -5.45 9.71
C LEU A 178 -9.77 -5.51 10.95
N ASP A 179 -8.61 -4.85 10.94
CA ASP A 179 -7.71 -4.76 12.09
C ASP A 179 -8.37 -3.99 13.24
N ALA A 180 -9.02 -2.85 12.93
CA ALA A 180 -9.73 -2.07 13.92
C ALA A 180 -10.91 -2.86 14.52
N ALA A 181 -11.70 -3.56 13.71
CA ALA A 181 -12.80 -4.41 14.16
C ALA A 181 -12.31 -5.57 15.04
N ALA A 182 -11.16 -6.17 14.70
CA ALA A 182 -10.56 -7.25 15.48
C ALA A 182 -10.12 -6.80 16.88
N ALA A 183 -9.78 -5.51 17.06
CA ALA A 183 -9.44 -4.93 18.35
C ALA A 183 -10.67 -4.62 19.22
N ARG A 184 -11.89 -4.70 18.68
CA ARG A 184 -13.14 -4.40 19.38
C ARG A 184 -13.59 -5.57 20.27
N THR A 185 -14.28 -5.25 21.35
CA THR A 185 -14.70 -6.26 22.35
C THR A 185 -16.18 -6.61 22.25
N GLU A 186 -16.97 -5.74 21.63
CA GLU A 186 -18.42 -5.81 21.50
C GLU A 186 -18.86 -7.07 20.73
N PRO A 187 -19.84 -7.84 21.26
CA PRO A 187 -20.28 -9.11 20.65
C PRO A 187 -20.78 -8.97 19.20
N GLU A 188 -21.49 -7.90 18.89
CA GLU A 188 -22.03 -7.63 17.56
C GLU A 188 -20.93 -7.38 16.52
N VAL A 189 -19.84 -6.70 16.91
CA VAL A 189 -18.68 -6.48 16.03
C VAL A 189 -17.94 -7.79 15.77
N LYS A 190 -17.73 -8.60 16.81
CA LYS A 190 -17.14 -9.94 16.68
C LYS A 190 -17.96 -10.83 15.76
N THR A 191 -19.28 -10.84 15.94
CA THR A 191 -20.21 -11.60 15.10
C THR A 191 -20.12 -11.17 13.64
N ALA A 192 -20.09 -9.87 13.36
CA ALA A 192 -19.92 -9.35 12.00
C ALA A 192 -18.58 -9.77 11.38
N LEU A 193 -17.49 -9.68 12.14
CA LEU A 193 -16.15 -10.09 11.69
C LEU A 193 -16.05 -11.61 11.44
N ASP A 194 -16.64 -12.42 12.31
CA ASP A 194 -16.66 -13.88 12.16
C ASP A 194 -17.53 -14.32 10.97
N SER A 195 -18.65 -13.63 10.72
CA SER A 195 -19.44 -13.80 9.51
C SER A 195 -18.60 -13.53 8.26
N PHE A 196 -17.87 -12.41 8.22
CA PHE A 196 -16.98 -12.07 7.11
C PHE A 196 -15.89 -13.13 6.88
N LYS A 197 -15.22 -13.57 7.96
CA LYS A 197 -14.20 -14.63 7.89
C LYS A 197 -14.76 -15.97 7.41
N THR A 198 -15.95 -16.34 7.89
CA THR A 198 -16.65 -17.57 7.46
C THR A 198 -17.00 -17.51 5.97
N ALA A 199 -17.51 -16.36 5.50
CA ALA A 199 -17.80 -16.17 4.09
C ALA A 199 -16.55 -16.28 3.21
N GLN A 200 -15.42 -15.71 3.66
CA GLN A 200 -14.14 -15.88 2.95
C GLN A 200 -13.68 -17.34 2.91
N ALA A 201 -13.76 -18.05 4.04
CA ALA A 201 -13.36 -19.47 4.14
C ALA A 201 -14.26 -20.40 3.31
N ALA A 202 -15.50 -20.03 3.06
CA ALA A 202 -16.44 -20.77 2.21
C ALA A 202 -16.23 -20.52 0.71
N SER A 203 -15.42 -19.54 0.33
CA SER A 203 -15.16 -19.22 -1.08
C SER A 203 -14.24 -20.25 -1.74
N THR A 204 -14.52 -20.57 -3.00
CA THR A 204 -13.64 -21.41 -3.84
C THR A 204 -12.62 -20.60 -4.63
N ASP A 205 -12.73 -19.27 -4.64
CA ASP A 205 -11.75 -18.38 -5.29
C ASP A 205 -10.52 -18.23 -4.38
N SER A 206 -9.37 -18.70 -4.87
CA SER A 206 -8.05 -18.65 -4.22
C SER A 206 -7.60 -17.24 -3.85
N LEU A 207 -8.11 -16.21 -4.55
CA LEU A 207 -7.77 -14.82 -4.29
C LEU A 207 -8.58 -14.21 -3.15
N THR A 208 -9.69 -14.83 -2.74
CA THR A 208 -10.61 -14.28 -1.73
C THR A 208 -9.90 -13.78 -0.46
N PRO A 209 -8.97 -14.53 0.16
CA PRO A 209 -8.26 -14.09 1.36
C PRO A 209 -7.41 -12.83 1.16
N TYR A 210 -7.05 -12.51 -0.08
CA TYR A 210 -6.15 -11.42 -0.44
C TYR A 210 -6.87 -10.20 -1.00
N LEU A 211 -8.18 -10.28 -1.28
CA LEU A 211 -8.98 -9.15 -1.79
C LEU A 211 -8.98 -7.92 -0.88
N PRO A 212 -8.89 -8.02 0.46
CA PRO A 212 -8.66 -6.86 1.33
C PRO A 212 -7.36 -6.08 1.03
N SER A 213 -6.41 -6.69 0.32
CA SER A 213 -5.15 -6.07 -0.11
C SER A 213 -5.21 -5.52 -1.54
N LEU A 214 -6.37 -5.54 -2.20
CA LEU A 214 -6.47 -5.20 -3.63
C LEU A 214 -6.24 -3.71 -3.92
N GLU A 215 -6.70 -2.82 -3.04
CA GLU A 215 -6.69 -1.38 -3.25
C GLU A 215 -6.34 -0.59 -1.98
N GLY A 216 -5.91 0.66 -2.16
CA GLY A 216 -5.52 1.55 -1.07
C GLY A 216 -4.05 1.51 -0.67
N GLY A 217 -3.21 0.84 -1.47
CA GLY A 217 -1.78 0.75 -1.22
C GLY A 217 -1.02 2.05 -1.52
N ASN A 218 0.18 2.15 -0.94
CA ASN A 218 1.13 3.22 -1.16
C ASN A 218 2.18 2.82 -2.21
N PRO A 219 2.15 3.40 -3.42
CA PRO A 219 3.09 3.06 -4.49
C PRO A 219 4.56 3.29 -4.15
N LYS A 220 4.87 4.28 -3.28
CA LYS A 220 6.25 4.55 -2.86
C LYS A 220 6.79 3.41 -2.01
N LYS A 221 5.96 2.87 -1.10
CA LYS A 221 6.30 1.69 -0.31
C LYS A 221 6.36 0.43 -1.18
N GLY A 222 5.42 0.28 -2.12
CA GLY A 222 5.42 -0.82 -3.08
C GLY A 222 6.72 -0.89 -3.89
N ARG A 223 7.22 0.26 -4.33
CA ARG A 223 8.53 0.36 -4.99
C ARG A 223 9.67 -0.13 -4.08
N GLN A 224 9.71 0.33 -2.83
CA GLN A 224 10.73 -0.08 -1.87
C GLN A 224 10.70 -1.59 -1.63
N ILE A 225 9.50 -2.17 -1.54
CA ILE A 225 9.31 -3.61 -1.37
C ILE A 225 9.87 -4.35 -2.59
N PHE A 226 9.52 -3.91 -3.81
CA PHE A 226 10.02 -4.51 -5.04
C PHE A 226 11.57 -4.49 -5.12
N GLU A 227 12.19 -3.36 -4.75
CA GLU A 227 13.63 -3.13 -4.89
C GLU A 227 14.47 -3.79 -3.80
N SER A 228 13.94 -3.93 -2.58
CA SER A 228 14.79 -4.19 -1.41
C SER A 228 14.20 -5.09 -0.32
N HIS A 229 12.98 -5.61 -0.49
CA HIS A 229 12.38 -6.46 0.53
C HIS A 229 13.15 -7.79 0.69
N PRO A 230 13.51 -8.20 1.93
CA PRO A 230 14.31 -9.39 2.18
C PRO A 230 13.62 -10.68 1.75
N ASP A 231 12.31 -10.81 1.96
CA ASP A 231 11.54 -11.99 1.55
C ASP A 231 10.99 -11.88 0.12
N GLY A 232 10.43 -10.72 -0.25
CA GLY A 232 9.88 -10.45 -1.59
C GLY A 232 10.89 -10.61 -2.72
N GLN A 233 12.10 -10.06 -2.58
CA GLN A 233 13.22 -10.15 -3.53
C GLN A 233 12.86 -9.97 -5.02
N CYS A 234 11.82 -9.20 -5.33
CA CYS A 234 11.22 -9.19 -6.67
C CYS A 234 12.22 -8.76 -7.76
N MET A 235 13.06 -7.76 -7.45
CA MET A 235 14.09 -7.26 -8.36
C MET A 235 15.18 -8.29 -8.72
N ARG A 236 15.37 -9.36 -7.92
CA ARG A 236 16.32 -10.44 -8.26
C ARG A 236 15.90 -11.22 -9.49
N CYS A 237 14.59 -11.35 -9.72
CA CYS A 237 14.04 -12.10 -10.84
C CYS A 237 13.49 -11.18 -11.93
N HIS A 238 12.90 -10.05 -11.56
CA HIS A 238 12.21 -9.14 -12.48
C HIS A 238 12.96 -7.84 -12.66
N SER A 239 12.88 -7.29 -13.87
CA SER A 239 13.30 -5.93 -14.18
C SER A 239 12.09 -4.97 -14.27
N SER A 240 12.33 -3.68 -13.99
CA SER A 240 11.32 -2.60 -14.05
C SER A 240 11.86 -1.35 -14.76
N GLY A 241 12.59 -1.57 -15.86
CA GLY A 241 13.16 -0.50 -16.71
C GLY A 241 14.48 0.09 -16.21
N HIS A 242 14.80 -0.01 -14.92
CA HIS A 242 16.01 0.57 -14.31
C HIS A 242 17.01 -0.46 -13.74
N GLY A 243 16.90 -1.72 -14.19
CA GLY A 243 17.69 -2.85 -13.68
C GLY A 243 16.82 -3.97 -13.11
N GLY A 244 17.46 -5.07 -12.69
CA GLY A 244 16.82 -6.27 -12.16
C GLY A 244 17.21 -7.54 -12.92
N GLY A 245 16.66 -8.67 -12.50
CA GLY A 245 16.87 -9.97 -13.14
C GLY A 245 16.09 -10.15 -14.44
N ASP A 246 16.43 -11.20 -15.19
CA ASP A 246 15.70 -11.67 -16.38
C ASP A 246 15.13 -13.09 -16.23
N ALA A 247 15.16 -13.65 -15.01
CA ALA A 247 14.53 -14.92 -14.67
C ALA A 247 12.99 -14.85 -14.72
N GLY A 248 12.43 -13.68 -14.46
CA GLY A 248 11.00 -13.36 -14.61
C GLY A 248 10.76 -12.31 -15.70
N PRO A 249 9.50 -12.14 -16.14
CA PRO A 249 9.14 -11.15 -17.16
C PRO A 249 9.47 -9.73 -16.74
N ASN A 250 9.85 -8.90 -17.71
CA ASN A 250 10.01 -7.47 -17.50
C ASN A 250 8.65 -6.83 -17.13
N LEU A 251 8.62 -6.17 -15.97
CA LEU A 251 7.43 -5.54 -15.40
C LEU A 251 7.25 -4.08 -15.84
N SER A 252 8.18 -3.54 -16.65
CA SER A 252 7.96 -2.25 -17.31
C SER A 252 6.68 -2.30 -18.16
N GLY A 253 5.82 -1.31 -17.97
CA GLY A 253 4.54 -1.21 -18.66
C GLY A 253 3.51 -2.27 -18.24
N VAL A 254 3.72 -3.01 -17.15
CA VAL A 254 2.77 -4.06 -16.71
C VAL A 254 1.40 -3.47 -16.34
N GLY A 255 1.36 -2.25 -15.81
CA GLY A 255 0.12 -1.51 -15.53
C GLY A 255 -0.66 -1.07 -16.77
N LEU A 256 -0.12 -1.28 -17.99
CA LEU A 256 -0.87 -1.14 -19.25
C LEU A 256 -1.54 -2.46 -19.68
N ARG A 257 -1.12 -3.59 -19.13
CA ARG A 257 -1.52 -4.94 -19.57
C ARG A 257 -2.48 -5.64 -18.59
N GLY A 258 -2.57 -5.14 -17.36
CA GLY A 258 -3.48 -5.69 -16.36
C GLY A 258 -3.87 -4.67 -15.30
N ASP A 259 -4.99 -4.95 -14.64
CA ASP A 259 -5.52 -4.17 -13.53
C ASP A 259 -4.98 -4.66 -12.18
N ALA A 260 -5.46 -4.06 -11.08
CA ALA A 260 -5.03 -4.44 -9.73
C ALA A 260 -5.31 -5.91 -9.41
N ARG A 261 -6.43 -6.47 -9.90
CA ARG A 261 -6.78 -7.88 -9.66
C ARG A 261 -5.80 -8.79 -10.38
N HIS A 262 -5.43 -8.47 -11.62
CA HIS A 262 -4.41 -9.21 -12.34
C HIS A 262 -3.04 -9.15 -11.65
N MET A 263 -2.64 -8.00 -11.10
CA MET A 263 -1.39 -7.92 -10.33
C MET A 263 -1.45 -8.77 -9.07
N LEU A 264 -2.56 -8.70 -8.33
CA LEU A 264 -2.76 -9.50 -7.12
C LEU A 264 -2.71 -11.01 -7.43
N GLU A 265 -3.42 -11.44 -8.47
CA GLU A 265 -3.43 -12.83 -8.94
C GLU A 265 -2.03 -13.29 -9.36
N SER A 266 -1.31 -12.48 -10.12
CA SER A 266 0.05 -12.83 -10.57
C SER A 266 1.05 -12.97 -9.42
N ILE A 267 0.82 -12.29 -8.29
CA ILE A 267 1.68 -12.37 -7.10
C ILE A 267 1.31 -13.58 -6.23
N VAL A 268 0.01 -13.78 -6.01
CA VAL A 268 -0.51 -14.83 -5.11
C VAL A 268 -0.54 -16.19 -5.79
N GLU A 269 -0.96 -16.23 -7.05
CA GLU A 269 -1.13 -17.43 -7.87
C GLU A 269 -0.39 -17.27 -9.21
N PRO A 270 0.96 -17.22 -9.20
CA PRO A 270 1.76 -17.01 -10.41
C PRO A 270 1.60 -18.10 -11.48
N GLY A 271 1.00 -19.25 -11.12
CA GLY A 271 0.66 -20.33 -12.05
C GLY A 271 -0.67 -20.15 -12.78
N ALA A 272 -1.56 -19.24 -12.34
CA ALA A 272 -2.87 -19.04 -12.96
C ALA A 272 -2.74 -18.52 -14.41
N LYS A 273 -1.78 -17.63 -14.64
CA LYS A 273 -1.46 -17.11 -15.97
C LYS A 273 0.04 -16.88 -16.11
N ILE A 274 0.69 -17.77 -16.84
CA ILE A 274 2.14 -17.71 -17.03
C ILE A 274 2.46 -16.95 -18.32
N ALA A 275 3.36 -15.97 -18.23
CA ALA A 275 3.82 -15.23 -19.40
C ALA A 275 4.62 -16.15 -20.33
N MET A 276 4.42 -16.00 -21.64
CA MET A 276 5.19 -16.72 -22.65
C MET A 276 6.69 -16.53 -22.43
N GLY A 277 7.46 -17.62 -22.45
CA GLY A 277 8.88 -17.61 -22.15
C GLY A 277 9.24 -17.72 -20.67
N TYR A 278 8.27 -17.95 -19.77
CA TYR A 278 8.49 -18.05 -18.32
C TYR A 278 7.79 -19.25 -17.66
N GLY A 279 7.23 -20.15 -18.47
CA GLY A 279 6.60 -21.39 -18.00
C GLY A 279 7.33 -22.61 -18.51
N ILE A 280 7.42 -23.67 -17.69
CA ILE A 280 8.09 -24.92 -18.06
C ILE A 280 7.04 -26.00 -18.31
N ALA A 281 7.20 -26.75 -19.39
CA ALA A 281 6.35 -27.90 -19.71
C ALA A 281 7.20 -29.09 -20.22
N GLY A 282 6.71 -30.30 -19.96
CA GLY A 282 7.17 -31.54 -20.57
C GLY A 282 6.13 -32.04 -21.58
N ILE A 283 6.59 -32.55 -22.71
CA ILE A 283 5.76 -33.11 -23.78
C ILE A 283 6.29 -34.50 -24.12
N THR A 284 5.40 -35.48 -24.13
CA THR A 284 5.64 -36.83 -24.62
C THR A 284 4.98 -36.98 -25.98
N LEU A 285 5.75 -37.36 -27.00
CA LEU A 285 5.28 -37.58 -28.36
C LEU A 285 4.79 -39.03 -28.53
N LYS A 286 3.93 -39.28 -29.53
CA LYS A 286 3.36 -40.61 -29.85
C LYS A 286 4.37 -41.73 -30.16
N GLY A 287 5.65 -41.39 -30.36
CA GLY A 287 6.76 -42.36 -30.50
C GLY A 287 7.49 -42.66 -29.20
N GLY A 288 7.02 -42.15 -28.05
CA GLY A 288 7.64 -42.31 -26.74
C GLY A 288 8.78 -41.32 -26.46
N LYS A 289 9.09 -40.42 -27.40
CA LYS A 289 10.10 -39.38 -27.20
C LYS A 289 9.59 -38.29 -26.25
N GLU A 290 10.38 -37.96 -25.23
CA GLU A 290 10.09 -36.88 -24.29
C GLU A 290 10.95 -35.66 -24.58
N VAL A 291 10.33 -34.48 -24.52
CA VAL A 291 11.00 -33.18 -24.62
C VAL A 291 10.48 -32.25 -23.53
N SER A 292 11.36 -31.46 -22.93
CA SER A 292 10.99 -30.48 -21.91
C SER A 292 11.76 -29.19 -22.10
N GLY A 293 11.15 -28.09 -21.67
CA GLY A 293 11.73 -26.77 -21.81
C GLY A 293 10.76 -25.66 -21.42
N ILE A 294 11.21 -24.44 -21.64
CA ILE A 294 10.40 -23.25 -21.43
C ILE A 294 9.46 -23.09 -22.61
N VAL A 295 8.17 -22.90 -22.38
CA VAL A 295 7.17 -22.67 -23.43
C VAL A 295 7.35 -21.26 -23.98
N VAL A 296 7.72 -21.15 -25.26
CA VAL A 296 8.00 -19.86 -25.93
C VAL A 296 6.98 -19.50 -27.00
N ALA A 297 6.28 -20.49 -27.55
CA ALA A 297 5.09 -20.33 -28.38
C ALA A 297 4.11 -21.47 -28.08
N ASP A 298 2.82 -21.16 -28.03
CA ASP A 298 1.75 -22.15 -27.95
C ASP A 298 0.62 -21.69 -28.88
N SER A 299 0.40 -22.44 -29.95
CA SER A 299 -0.61 -22.17 -30.98
C SER A 299 -1.49 -23.40 -31.19
N GLU A 300 -2.52 -23.28 -32.02
CA GLU A 300 -3.37 -24.42 -32.38
C GLU A 300 -2.61 -25.53 -33.13
N GLU A 301 -1.51 -25.20 -33.80
CA GLU A 301 -0.77 -26.13 -34.67
C GLU A 301 0.45 -26.73 -33.97
N HIS A 302 1.14 -25.97 -33.13
CA HIS A 302 2.40 -26.36 -32.53
C HIS A 302 2.67 -25.70 -31.17
N VAL A 303 3.55 -26.35 -30.40
CA VAL A 303 4.20 -25.80 -29.20
C VAL A 303 5.70 -25.68 -29.47
N ASP A 304 6.27 -24.52 -29.17
CA ASP A 304 7.72 -24.33 -29.20
C ASP A 304 8.27 -24.30 -27.77
N LEU A 305 9.24 -25.18 -27.51
CA LEU A 305 9.95 -25.29 -26.23
C LEU A 305 11.41 -24.83 -26.38
N ASP A 306 11.86 -23.92 -25.54
CA ASP A 306 13.28 -23.62 -25.37
C ASP A 306 13.91 -24.61 -24.40
N SER A 307 14.71 -25.51 -24.94
CA SER A 307 15.48 -26.50 -24.20
C SER A 307 16.94 -26.09 -24.20
N SER A 308 17.36 -25.38 -23.14
CA SER A 308 18.75 -24.92 -22.95
C SER A 308 19.31 -24.07 -24.11
N GLY A 309 18.50 -23.16 -24.67
CA GLY A 309 18.87 -22.27 -25.77
C GLY A 309 18.52 -22.80 -27.16
N LYS A 310 18.02 -24.04 -27.26
CA LYS A 310 17.55 -24.65 -28.50
C LYS A 310 16.02 -24.62 -28.55
N ILE A 311 15.45 -24.01 -29.58
CA ILE A 311 14.00 -24.00 -29.77
C ILE A 311 13.57 -25.28 -30.48
N LEU A 312 12.73 -26.06 -29.82
CA LEU A 312 12.17 -27.33 -30.28
C LEU A 312 10.70 -27.13 -30.58
N ARG A 313 10.29 -27.34 -31.84
CA ARG A 313 8.90 -27.28 -32.27
C ARG A 313 8.28 -28.66 -32.23
N VAL A 314 7.15 -28.80 -31.55
CA VAL A 314 6.33 -30.01 -31.52
C VAL A 314 4.96 -29.70 -32.10
N THR A 315 4.58 -30.41 -33.16
CA THR A 315 3.26 -30.35 -33.76
C THR A 315 2.22 -30.94 -32.81
N LYS A 316 1.08 -30.26 -32.60
CA LYS A 316 0.03 -30.71 -31.66
C LYS A 316 -0.50 -32.10 -32.00
N THR A 317 -0.49 -32.47 -33.28
CA THR A 317 -0.91 -33.80 -33.77
C THR A 317 0.01 -34.94 -33.33
N ASP A 318 1.25 -34.64 -32.98
CA ASP A 318 2.29 -35.62 -32.63
C ASP A 318 2.43 -35.80 -31.12
N ILE A 319 1.74 -34.97 -30.33
CA ILE A 319 1.70 -35.04 -28.87
C ILE A 319 0.83 -36.22 -28.44
N GLU A 320 1.37 -37.05 -27.56
CA GLU A 320 0.63 -38.08 -26.83
C GLU A 320 0.11 -37.53 -25.51
N SER A 321 0.98 -36.84 -24.76
CA SER A 321 0.61 -36.17 -23.51
C SER A 321 1.52 -34.98 -23.21
N SER A 322 1.07 -34.06 -22.36
CA SER A 322 1.86 -32.93 -21.90
C SER A 322 1.59 -32.64 -20.43
N THR A 323 2.61 -32.19 -19.69
CA THR A 323 2.41 -31.68 -18.33
C THR A 323 1.76 -30.30 -18.38
N PRO A 324 0.99 -29.90 -17.35
CA PRO A 324 0.63 -28.51 -17.15
C PRO A 324 1.88 -27.63 -17.14
N THR A 325 1.76 -26.41 -17.67
CA THR A 325 2.84 -25.44 -17.61
C THR A 325 2.99 -24.95 -16.17
N VAL A 326 4.21 -24.98 -15.63
CA VAL A 326 4.49 -24.58 -14.24
C VAL A 326 5.31 -23.29 -14.23
N SER A 327 4.95 -22.36 -13.33
CA SER A 327 5.69 -21.12 -13.11
C SER A 327 6.88 -21.36 -12.19
N SER A 328 8.02 -20.73 -12.48
CA SER A 328 9.18 -20.70 -11.58
C SER A 328 9.04 -19.66 -10.45
N MET A 329 8.05 -18.76 -10.55
CA MET A 329 7.78 -17.77 -9.52
C MET A 329 7.05 -18.45 -8.35
N PRO A 330 7.55 -18.32 -7.10
CA PRO A 330 6.85 -18.86 -5.94
C PRO A 330 5.58 -18.05 -5.63
N PRO A 331 4.55 -18.65 -5.00
CA PRO A 331 3.36 -17.94 -4.56
C PRO A 331 3.73 -16.99 -3.41
N MET A 332 3.76 -15.68 -3.70
CA MET A 332 4.29 -14.67 -2.78
C MET A 332 3.27 -14.20 -1.75
N GLY A 333 2.00 -14.60 -1.86
CA GLY A 333 0.92 -14.15 -0.97
C GLY A 333 1.18 -14.40 0.52
N HIS A 334 1.96 -15.44 0.85
CA HIS A 334 2.34 -15.76 2.23
C HIS A 334 3.70 -15.20 2.66
N MET A 335 4.47 -14.62 1.72
CA MET A 335 5.78 -14.04 1.99
C MET A 335 5.72 -12.53 2.30
N LEU A 336 4.58 -11.90 1.97
CA LEU A 336 4.32 -10.49 2.23
C LEU A 336 3.18 -10.37 3.23
N SER A 337 3.24 -9.38 4.12
CA SER A 337 2.06 -9.00 4.89
C SER A 337 0.97 -8.45 3.96
N PRO A 338 -0.32 -8.48 4.37
CA PRO A 338 -1.41 -7.92 3.57
C PRO A 338 -1.17 -6.45 3.16
N GLY A 339 -0.60 -5.64 4.05
CA GLY A 339 -0.25 -4.25 3.76
C GLY A 339 0.85 -4.11 2.70
N GLU A 340 1.89 -4.94 2.77
CA GLU A 340 2.98 -4.96 1.78
C GLU A 340 2.50 -5.42 0.41
N LEU A 341 1.67 -6.48 0.37
CA LEU A 341 1.04 -6.96 -0.85
C LEU A 341 0.22 -5.85 -1.52
N ARG A 342 -0.61 -5.15 -0.73
CA ARG A 342 -1.40 -4.00 -1.17
C ARG A 342 -0.54 -2.88 -1.76
N ASP A 343 0.57 -2.57 -1.10
CA ASP A 343 1.50 -1.53 -1.54
C ASP A 343 2.19 -1.90 -2.87
N VAL A 344 2.61 -3.16 -3.04
CA VAL A 344 3.22 -3.67 -4.29
C VAL A 344 2.22 -3.64 -5.45
N VAL A 345 0.98 -4.10 -5.23
CA VAL A 345 -0.09 -4.02 -6.24
C VAL A 345 -0.34 -2.58 -6.69
N ALA A 346 -0.39 -1.63 -5.74
CA ALA A 346 -0.55 -0.21 -6.05
C ALA A 346 0.63 0.36 -6.86
N TRP A 347 1.86 -0.12 -6.65
CA TRP A 347 3.01 0.30 -7.44
C TRP A 347 3.02 -0.30 -8.86
N LEU A 348 2.74 -1.61 -8.99
CA LEU A 348 2.74 -2.32 -10.28
C LEU A 348 1.70 -1.76 -11.25
N THR A 349 0.51 -1.42 -10.75
CA THR A 349 -0.56 -0.79 -11.54
C THR A 349 -0.18 0.59 -12.09
N GLN A 350 0.83 1.25 -11.50
CA GLN A 350 1.37 2.53 -11.97
C GLN A 350 2.54 2.39 -12.95
N GLN A 351 3.07 1.17 -13.16
CA GLN A 351 4.16 0.94 -14.12
C GLN A 351 3.62 0.99 -15.54
N LYS A 352 3.57 2.20 -16.12
CA LYS A 352 3.01 2.47 -17.45
C LYS A 352 4.05 2.90 -18.50
N ASP A 353 5.32 2.86 -18.15
CA ASP A 353 6.40 3.18 -19.09
C ASP A 353 6.50 2.14 -20.22
N LYS A 354 7.01 2.59 -21.39
CA LYS A 354 7.00 1.78 -22.61
C LYS A 354 7.75 0.45 -22.43
N LYS A 355 7.19 -0.58 -23.09
CA LYS A 355 7.69 -1.96 -23.16
C LYS A 355 9.11 -1.97 -23.74
N GLN A 356 10.03 -2.72 -23.12
CA GLN A 356 11.29 -3.09 -23.77
C GLN A 356 11.05 -4.21 -24.78
N GLU A 357 11.78 -4.18 -25.90
CA GLU A 357 11.70 -5.20 -26.93
C GLU A 357 12.03 -6.59 -26.36
N GLU A 358 11.24 -7.60 -26.78
CA GLU A 358 11.51 -8.99 -26.43
C GLU A 358 12.78 -9.47 -27.15
N LYS A 359 13.60 -10.29 -26.47
CA LYS A 359 14.81 -10.89 -27.06
C LYS A 359 14.40 -11.75 -28.27
N LYS A 360 15.02 -11.54 -29.44
CA LYS A 360 14.86 -12.42 -30.61
C LYS A 360 15.34 -13.83 -30.27
N ARG A 361 14.49 -14.83 -30.50
CA ARG A 361 14.80 -16.25 -30.32
C ARG A 361 15.31 -16.87 -31.63
N PRO A 362 16.16 -17.92 -31.57
CA PRO A 362 16.60 -18.63 -32.76
C PRO A 362 15.45 -19.39 -33.45
N GLU A 363 15.64 -19.80 -34.70
CA GLU A 363 14.61 -20.52 -35.46
C GLU A 363 14.28 -21.88 -34.81
N PRO A 364 12.99 -22.29 -34.77
CA PRO A 364 12.57 -23.56 -34.20
C PRO A 364 13.02 -24.77 -35.04
N GLU A 365 13.53 -25.81 -34.37
CA GLU A 365 13.81 -27.12 -34.96
C GLU A 365 12.63 -28.07 -34.73
N LEU A 366 12.06 -28.62 -35.81
CA LEU A 366 10.94 -29.56 -35.72
C LEU A 366 11.37 -30.89 -35.09
N VAL A 367 10.70 -31.28 -34.01
CA VAL A 367 10.84 -32.57 -33.36
C VAL A 367 9.81 -33.53 -33.93
N LYS A 368 10.28 -34.65 -34.47
CA LYS A 368 9.43 -35.75 -34.96
C LYS A 368 9.20 -36.80 -33.87
N PRO A 369 8.05 -37.52 -33.90
CA PRO A 369 7.70 -38.60 -32.98
C PRO A 369 8.80 -39.63 -32.75
#